data_AF-A0A938HGF6-F1
#
_entry.id   AF-A0A938HGF6-F1
#
_cell.length_a   1.000
_cell.length_b   1.000
_cell.length_c   1.000
_cell.angle_alpha   90.00
_cell.angle_beta   90.00
_cell.angle_gamma   90.00
#
_symmetry.space_group_name_H-M   'P 1'
#
loop_
_entity.id
_entity.type
_entity.pdbx_description
1 polymer ?
#
loop_
_entity_poly.entity_id
_entity_poly.type
_entity_poly.pdbx_seq_one_letter_code
_entity_poly.pdbx_strand_id
1 'polypeptide(L)' 'MLKLRSYIIDIYNEMVHQVTWPTWKELQNNTILVVVASVLISLVIFAMDFTFGITGEENSLWKGVLGFIYRSF' A
#
# COMPACT_ATOMS: atom_id res chain seq x y z
N MET A 1 24.68 -33.41 8.08
CA MET A 1 24.79 -31.96 7.79
C MET A 1 25.16 -31.64 6.33
N LEU A 2 25.95 -32.47 5.64
CA LEU A 2 26.30 -32.24 4.21
C LEU A 2 25.09 -32.27 3.25
N LYS A 3 24.07 -33.09 3.52
CA LYS A 3 22.87 -33.23 2.68
C LYS A 3 22.02 -31.97 2.58
N LEU A 4 21.83 -31.23 3.69
CA LEU A 4 21.04 -29.99 3.69
C LEU A 4 21.72 -28.88 2.89
N ARG A 5 23.04 -28.79 2.98
CA ARG A 5 23.82 -27.80 2.21
C ARG A 5 23.73 -28.08 0.70
N SER A 6 23.86 -29.33 0.29
CA SER A 6 23.68 -29.74 -1.11
C SER A 6 22.27 -29.40 -1.60
N TYR A 7 21.25 -29.76 -0.83
CA TYR A 7 19.85 -29.55 -1.20
C TYR A 7 19.50 -28.08 -1.40
N ILE A 8 20.01 -27.16 -0.56
CA ILE A 8 19.79 -25.72 -0.74
C ILE A 8 20.50 -25.19 -1.99
N ILE A 9 21.68 -25.72 -2.31
CA ILE A 9 22.41 -25.34 -3.54
C ILE A 9 21.65 -25.82 -4.78
N ASP A 10 21.11 -27.04 -4.74
CA ASP A 10 20.33 -27.62 -5.82
C ASP A 10 19.03 -26.81 -6.05
N ILE A 11 18.33 -26.41 -4.98
CA ILE A 11 17.16 -25.52 -5.05
C ILE A 11 17.51 -24.16 -5.65
N TYR A 12 18.63 -23.56 -5.23
CA TYR A 12 19.03 -22.24 -5.74
C TYR A 12 19.30 -22.32 -7.26
N ASN A 13 20.02 -23.36 -7.70
CA ASN A 13 20.29 -23.57 -9.12
C ASN A 13 18.99 -23.81 -9.91
N GLU A 14 18.04 -24.56 -9.36
CA GLU A 14 16.74 -24.81 -9.98
C GLU A 14 15.90 -23.52 -10.08
N MET A 15 15.79 -22.76 -8.98
CA MET A 15 15.03 -21.51 -8.96
C MET A 15 15.62 -20.43 -9.88
N VAL A 16 16.93 -20.43 -10.10
CA VAL A 16 17.58 -19.43 -10.96
C VAL A 16 17.57 -19.85 -12.44
N HIS A 17 17.72 -21.14 -12.74
CA HIS A 17 17.88 -21.62 -14.11
C HIS A 17 16.62 -22.22 -14.75
N GLN A 18 15.66 -22.71 -13.95
CA GLN A 18 14.43 -23.35 -14.44
C GLN A 18 13.17 -22.50 -14.24
N VAL A 19 13.31 -21.30 -13.67
CA VAL A 19 12.20 -20.36 -13.50
C VAL A 19 12.49 -19.09 -14.28
N THR A 20 11.52 -18.69 -15.10
CA THR A 20 11.55 -17.39 -15.79
C THR A 20 11.19 -16.29 -14.82
N TRP A 21 12.21 -15.66 -14.23
CA TRP A 21 12.04 -14.41 -13.49
C TRP A 21 11.68 -13.27 -14.45
N PRO A 22 10.74 -12.39 -14.05
CA PRO A 22 10.43 -11.19 -14.82
C PRO A 22 11.67 -10.31 -14.93
N THR A 23 11.77 -9.59 -16.05
CA THR A 23 12.90 -8.68 -16.25
C THR A 23 12.84 -7.53 -15.24
N TRP A 24 13.99 -6.94 -14.91
CA TRP A 24 14.05 -5.78 -13.99
C TRP A 24 13.15 -4.62 -14.40
N LYS A 25 13.01 -4.38 -15.72
CA LYS A 25 12.14 -3.34 -16.26
C LYS A 25 10.66 -3.64 -16.03
N GLU A 26 10.26 -4.90 -16.20
CA GLU A 26 8.89 -5.35 -15.96
C GLU A 26 8.53 -5.27 -14.47
N LEU A 27 9.46 -5.67 -13.59
CA LEU A 27 9.29 -5.58 -12.14
C LEU A 27 9.09 -4.12 -11.70
N GLN A 28 9.89 -3.21 -12.24
CA GLN A 28 9.78 -1.78 -11.97
C GLN A 28 8.46 -1.21 -12.50
N ASN A 29 8.03 -1.60 -13.70
CA ASN A 29 6.76 -1.16 -14.27
C ASN A 29 5.56 -1.59 -13.40
N ASN A 30 5.54 -2.83 -12.93
CA ASN A 30 4.50 -3.33 -12.04
C ASN A 30 4.51 -2.60 -10.69
N THR A 31 5.70 -2.31 -10.17
CA THR A 31 5.84 -1.55 -8.91
C THR A 31 5.31 -0.14 -9.05
N ILE A 32 5.65 0.56 -10.15
CA ILE A 32 5.16 1.92 -10.42
C ILE A 32 3.64 1.94 -10.48
N LEU A 33 3.03 0.94 -11.15
CA LEU A 33 1.57 0.82 -11.21
C LEU A 33 0.94 0.73 -9.81
N VAL A 34 1.50 -0.12 -8.94
CA VAL A 34 1.01 -0.29 -7.56
C VAL A 34 1.18 0.97 -6.73
N VAL A 35 2.32 1.67 -6.87
CA VAL A 35 2.57 2.95 -6.17
C VAL A 35 1.58 4.03 -6.62
N VAL A 36 1.27 4.12 -7.91
CA VAL A 36 0.26 5.07 -8.40
C VAL A 36 -1.12 4.72 -7.85
N ALA A 37 -1.48 3.44 -7.83
CA ALA A 37 -2.75 2.98 -7.27
C ALA A 37 -2.86 3.29 -5.76
N SER A 38 -1.79 3.07 -4.98
CA SER A 38 -1.80 3.37 -3.54
C SER A 38 -1.90 4.86 -3.25
N VAL A 39 -1.28 5.71 -4.07
CA VAL A 39 -1.41 7.17 -3.98
C VAL A 39 -2.86 7.61 -4.24
N LEU A 40 -3.51 7.04 -5.26
CA LEU A 40 -4.92 7.36 -5.54
C LEU A 40 -5.83 6.95 -4.39
N ILE A 41 -5.63 5.76 -3.81
CA ILE A 41 -6.41 5.29 -2.66
C ILE A 41 -6.16 6.19 -1.44
N SER A 42 -4.92 6.59 -1.18
CA SER A 42 -4.56 7.53 -0.12
C SER A 42 -5.30 8.87 -0.28
N LEU A 43 -5.41 9.39 -1.51
CA LEU A 43 -6.13 10.63 -1.80
C LEU A 43 -7.64 10.50 -1.53
N VAL A 44 -8.23 9.35 -1.86
CA VAL A 44 -9.65 9.07 -1.56
C VAL A 44 -9.88 8.98 -0.05
N ILE A 45 -9.01 8.29 0.69
CA ILE A 45 -9.08 8.23 2.16
C ILE A 45 -8.92 9.63 2.74
N PHE A 46 -7.98 10.42 2.25
CA PHE A 46 -7.82 11.82 2.67
C PHE A 46 -9.09 12.64 2.43
N ALA A 47 -9.78 12.46 1.30
CA ALA A 47 -11.05 13.14 1.05
C ALA A 47 -12.17 12.67 1.99
N MET A 48 -12.22 11.37 2.33
CA MET A 48 -13.17 10.84 3.31
C MET A 48 -12.87 11.36 4.72
N ASP A 49 -11.62 11.30 5.15
CA ASP A 49 -11.16 11.79 6.46
C ASP A 49 -11.31 13.30 6.57
N PHE A 50 -11.15 14.03 5.46
CA PHE A 50 -11.55 15.42 5.38
C PHE A 50 -13.07 15.47 5.62
N THR A 51 -13.90 15.01 4.68
CA THR A 51 -15.38 15.20 4.73
C THR A 51 -16.05 14.78 6.04
N PHE A 52 -15.59 13.67 6.63
CA PHE A 52 -16.13 13.10 7.85
C PHE A 52 -15.32 13.43 9.10
N GLY A 53 -14.18 14.11 8.99
CA GLY A 53 -13.17 14.31 10.03
C GLY A 53 -13.72 14.46 11.44
N ILE A 54 -13.65 13.37 12.21
CA ILE A 54 -13.98 13.28 13.64
C ILE A 54 -12.80 13.84 14.44
N THR A 55 -12.31 15.02 14.09
CA THR A 55 -11.30 15.72 14.88
C THR A 55 -12.04 16.70 15.76
N GLY A 56 -12.34 16.26 16.98
CA GLY A 56 -12.93 17.07 18.05
C GLY A 56 -11.93 18.10 18.57
N GLU A 57 -11.51 19.02 17.72
CA GLU A 57 -10.71 20.18 18.12
C GLU A 57 -11.64 21.38 18.28
N GLU A 58 -11.65 21.92 19.50
CA GLU A 58 -12.54 23.01 19.94
C GLU A 58 -12.42 24.27 19.05
N ASN A 59 -11.26 24.46 18.41
CA ASN A 59 -10.90 25.61 17.56
C ASN A 59 -10.62 25.27 16.08
N SER A 60 -10.99 24.08 15.58
CA SER A 60 -10.77 23.74 14.17
C SER A 60 -11.70 24.52 13.23
N LEU A 61 -11.12 25.09 12.16
CA LEU A 61 -11.80 25.91 11.15
C LEU A 61 -12.86 25.14 10.33
N TRP A 62 -12.84 23.81 10.36
CA TRP A 62 -13.80 22.99 9.65
C TRP A 62 -14.13 21.73 10.45
N LYS A 63 -15.40 21.64 10.90
CA LYS A 63 -15.89 20.58 11.80
C LYS A 63 -16.45 19.34 11.06
N GLY A 64 -16.18 19.21 9.76
CA GLY A 64 -16.74 18.16 8.90
C GLY A 64 -18.27 18.18 8.79
N VAL A 65 -18.84 17.28 7.97
CA VAL A 65 -20.30 17.16 7.78
C VAL A 65 -21.02 16.84 9.11
N LEU A 66 -20.39 16.03 9.96
CA LEU A 66 -20.94 15.63 11.25
C LEU A 66 -21.01 16.78 12.27
N GLY A 67 -20.04 17.71 12.27
CA GLY A 67 -20.08 18.89 13.13
C GLY A 67 -21.20 19.88 12.77
N PHE A 68 -21.62 19.94 11.51
CA PHE A 68 -22.80 20.72 11.11
C PHE A 68 -24.11 20.08 11.57
N ILE A 69 -24.20 18.75 11.51
CA ILE A 69 -25.38 17.99 11.95
C ILE A 69 -25.51 18.08 13.49
N TYR A 70 -24.41 17.88 14.22
CA TYR A 70 -24.41 17.94 15.69
C TYR A 70 -24.63 19.36 16.24
N ARG A 71 -24.38 20.41 15.44
CA ARG A 71 -24.73 21.79 15.81
C ARG A 71 -26.20 22.13 15.57
N SER A 72 -26.89 21.40 14.67
CA SER A 72 -28.31 21.65 14.37
C SER A 72 -29.26 20.98 15.37
N PHE A 73 -28.77 20.08 16.21
CA PHE A 73 -29.53 19.42 17.27
C PHE A 73 -29.03 19.89 18.64
#